data_AF-A0AB39U4M7-F1
#
_entry.id   AF-A0AB39U4M7-F1
#
_cell.length_a   1.000
_cell.length_b   1.000
_cell.length_c   1.000
_cell.angle_alpha   90.00
_cell.angle_beta   90.00
_cell.angle_gamma   90.00
#
_symmetry.space_group_name_H-M   'P 1'
#
loop_
_entity.id
_entity.type
_entity.pdbx_description
1 polymer ?
#
loop_
_entity_poly.entity_id
_entity_poly.type
_entity_poly.pdbx_seq_one_letter_code
_entity_poly.pdbx_strand_id
1 'polypeptide(L)'
;MNVLLYMVYMVYMVYMAAKTYDWPKDDTSNPSIPSRYYDQGWRTIAKGLGLLYIGAPVDATDELKRSLSKKRQATAKNRISRAWTFLADARLLTRIKPASLGDNAGYVLLLGDDEENTEVVDDAKSLLGLDDNIIFDRRQYA
;
A
#
# COMPACT_ATOMS: atom_id res chain seq x y z
N MET A 1 0.70 21.51 -11.24
CA MET A 1 0.25 20.39 -10.38
C MET A 1 -0.90 19.69 -11.07
N ASN A 2 -0.80 18.39 -11.38
CA ASN A 2 -1.77 17.67 -12.23
C ASN A 2 -2.86 17.02 -11.35
N VAL A 3 -4.07 17.56 -11.36
CA VAL A 3 -5.21 17.12 -10.53
C VAL A 3 -5.57 15.64 -10.77
N LEU A 4 -5.44 15.15 -12.02
CA LEU A 4 -5.72 13.75 -12.36
C LEU A 4 -4.75 12.79 -11.64
N LEU A 5 -3.51 13.22 -11.43
CA LEU A 5 -2.50 12.38 -10.77
C LEU A 5 -2.84 12.21 -9.27
N TYR A 6 -3.31 13.27 -8.63
CA TYR A 6 -3.77 13.23 -7.24
C TYR A 6 -4.97 12.29 -7.07
N MET A 7 -5.96 12.37 -7.96
CA MET A 7 -7.13 11.48 -7.90
C MET A 7 -6.71 10.00 -7.94
N VAL A 8 -5.75 9.65 -8.80
CA VAL A 8 -5.25 8.26 -8.89
C VAL A 8 -4.53 7.82 -7.62
N TYR A 9 -3.76 8.70 -6.97
CA TYR A 9 -3.08 8.37 -5.72
C TYR A 9 -4.07 8.17 -4.57
N MET A 10 -5.12 9.01 -4.51
CA MET A 10 -6.19 8.84 -3.53
C MET A 10 -6.96 7.52 -3.72
N VAL A 11 -7.16 7.05 -4.97
CA VAL A 11 -7.78 5.74 -5.21
C VAL A 11 -6.99 4.60 -4.55
N TYR A 12 -5.65 4.65 -4.57
CA TYR A 12 -4.84 3.63 -3.91
C TYR A 12 -4.94 3.72 -2.38
N MET A 13 -4.98 4.93 -1.84
CA MET A 13 -5.15 5.16 -0.40
C MET A 13 -6.51 4.67 0.09
N VAL A 14 -7.60 4.98 -0.64
CA VAL A 14 -8.95 4.48 -0.34
C VAL A 14 -9.00 2.96 -0.42
N TYR A 15 -8.35 2.35 -1.42
CA TYR A 15 -8.25 0.89 -1.49
C TYR A 15 -7.55 0.31 -0.25
N MET A 16 -6.45 0.92 0.20
CA MET A 16 -5.74 0.47 1.41
C MET A 16 -6.64 0.61 2.63
N ALA A 17 -7.29 1.76 2.83
CA ALA A 17 -8.20 2.00 3.95
C ALA A 17 -9.34 0.98 4.01
N ALA A 18 -9.93 0.64 2.85
CA ALA A 18 -10.98 -0.38 2.75
C ALA A 18 -10.51 -1.82 3.06
N LYS A 19 -9.21 -2.03 3.27
CA LYS A 19 -8.59 -3.34 3.59
C LYS A 19 -8.01 -3.39 5.00
N THR A 20 -8.21 -2.35 5.79
CA THR A 20 -7.70 -2.23 7.16
C THR A 20 -8.83 -1.95 8.12
N TYR A 21 -8.66 -2.30 9.39
CA TYR A 21 -9.56 -1.81 10.45
C TYR A 21 -9.37 -0.30 10.65
N ASP A 22 -10.42 0.38 11.10
CA ASP A 22 -10.31 1.78 11.50
C ASP A 22 -9.79 1.92 12.94
N TRP A 23 -9.57 3.15 13.36
CA TRP A 23 -9.27 3.52 14.73
C TRP A 23 -10.38 4.41 15.31
N PRO A 24 -10.86 4.15 16.54
CA PRO A 24 -10.59 2.95 17.33
C PRO A 24 -11.18 1.68 16.68
N LYS A 25 -10.64 0.51 17.02
CA LYS A 25 -11.20 -0.78 16.58
C LYS A 25 -12.58 -0.98 17.20
N ASP A 26 -13.50 -1.55 16.42
CA ASP A 26 -14.78 -2.02 16.96
C ASP A 26 -14.63 -3.39 17.65
N ASP A 27 -15.65 -3.79 18.41
CA ASP A 27 -15.66 -5.06 19.15
C ASP A 27 -15.58 -6.31 18.24
N THR A 28 -15.79 -6.16 16.92
CA THR A 28 -15.74 -7.25 15.94
C THR A 28 -14.39 -7.38 15.25
N SER A 29 -13.51 -6.41 15.44
CA SER A 29 -12.18 -6.34 14.84
C SER A 29 -11.23 -7.34 15.49
N ASN A 30 -10.30 -7.90 14.71
CA ASN A 30 -9.28 -8.77 15.26
C ASN A 30 -8.26 -7.94 16.07
N PRO A 31 -8.13 -8.16 17.39
CA PRO A 31 -7.24 -7.36 18.24
C PRO A 31 -5.76 -7.51 17.89
N SER A 32 -5.36 -8.64 17.30
CA SER A 32 -3.98 -8.92 16.91
C SER A 32 -3.55 -8.25 15.60
N ILE A 33 -4.48 -7.65 14.86
CA ILE A 33 -4.17 -6.93 13.62
C ILE A 33 -4.20 -5.43 13.93
N PRO A 34 -3.14 -4.67 13.61
CA PRO A 34 -3.15 -3.23 13.87
C PRO A 34 -4.20 -2.47 13.07
N SER A 35 -4.70 -1.37 13.64
CA SER A 35 -5.57 -0.45 12.90
C SER A 35 -4.81 0.22 11.76
N ARG A 36 -5.51 0.48 10.65
CA ARG A 36 -5.01 1.24 9.50
C ARG A 36 -3.69 0.72 8.90
N TYR A 37 -3.32 -0.53 9.22
CA TYR A 37 -2.09 -1.17 8.78
C TYR A 37 -2.30 -2.02 7.53
N TYR A 38 -1.59 -1.67 6.46
CA TYR A 38 -1.64 -2.34 5.18
C TYR A 38 -0.30 -2.98 4.81
N ASP A 39 -0.30 -4.28 4.53
CA ASP A 39 0.88 -5.07 4.17
C ASP A 39 0.67 -6.00 2.95
N GLN A 40 -0.44 -5.88 2.23
CA GLN A 40 -0.76 -6.80 1.14
C GLN A 40 -0.01 -6.50 -0.17
N GLY A 41 0.77 -5.43 -0.22
CA GLY A 41 1.64 -5.09 -1.34
C GLY A 41 0.94 -4.50 -2.57
N TRP A 42 1.74 -4.07 -3.56
CA TRP A 42 1.24 -3.41 -4.78
C TRP A 42 0.43 -4.34 -5.67
N ARG A 43 0.78 -5.64 -5.67
CA ARG A 43 0.16 -6.64 -6.56
C ARG A 43 -1.31 -6.85 -6.19
N THR A 44 -1.65 -6.77 -4.91
CA THR A 44 -3.02 -6.91 -4.42
C THR A 44 -3.89 -5.74 -4.85
N ILE A 45 -3.40 -4.50 -4.72
CA ILE A 45 -4.05 -3.30 -5.26
C ILE A 45 -4.24 -3.44 -6.77
N ALA A 46 -3.19 -3.81 -7.50
CA ALA A 46 -3.23 -3.91 -8.95
C ALA A 46 -4.25 -4.95 -9.44
N LYS A 47 -4.39 -6.08 -8.73
CA LYS A 47 -5.44 -7.07 -9.01
C LYS A 47 -6.83 -6.54 -8.67
N GLY A 48 -7.02 -5.99 -7.48
CA GLY A 48 -8.31 -5.48 -7.01
C GLY A 48 -8.87 -4.35 -7.88
N LEU A 49 -7.99 -3.55 -8.49
CA LEU A 49 -8.35 -2.46 -9.40
C LEU A 49 -8.30 -2.84 -10.89
N GLY A 50 -8.13 -4.13 -11.24
CA GLY A 50 -8.10 -4.59 -12.63
C GLY A 50 -6.92 -4.11 -13.47
N LEU A 51 -5.87 -3.55 -12.86
CA LEU A 51 -4.71 -2.96 -13.54
C LEU A 51 -3.81 -4.01 -14.23
N LEU A 52 -3.97 -5.29 -13.85
CA LEU A 52 -3.24 -6.41 -14.43
C LEU A 52 -3.97 -7.08 -15.60
N TYR A 53 -5.15 -6.59 -15.98
CA TYR A 53 -5.88 -7.14 -17.12
C TYR A 53 -5.08 -6.95 -18.41
N ILE A 54 -5.00 -8.03 -19.20
CA ILE A 54 -4.29 -8.06 -20.48
C ILE A 54 -5.35 -8.21 -21.56
N GLY A 55 -5.64 -7.12 -22.28
CA GLY A 55 -6.45 -7.17 -23.50
C GLY A 55 -5.63 -7.67 -24.69
N ALA A 56 -5.07 -8.88 -24.59
CA ALA A 56 -4.39 -9.51 -25.72
C ALA A 56 -5.44 -10.09 -26.68
N PRO A 57 -5.19 -10.05 -28.01
CA PRO A 57 -6.00 -10.79 -28.98
C PRO A 57 -6.13 -12.27 -28.60
N VAL A 58 -7.27 -12.87 -28.93
CA VAL A 58 -7.57 -14.28 -28.57
C VAL A 58 -6.52 -15.23 -29.16
N ASP A 59 -6.06 -14.93 -30.37
CA ASP A 59 -5.05 -15.62 -31.17
C ASP A 59 -3.60 -15.24 -30.83
N ALA A 60 -3.37 -14.38 -29.83
CA ALA A 60 -2.02 -13.99 -29.44
C ALA A 60 -1.21 -15.19 -28.91
N THR A 61 0.07 -15.25 -29.31
CA THR A 61 1.00 -16.27 -28.84
C THR A 61 1.24 -16.17 -27.32
N ASP A 62 1.58 -17.30 -26.69
CA ASP A 62 1.87 -17.34 -25.25
C ASP A 62 3.06 -16.45 -24.87
N GLU A 63 4.05 -16.34 -25.75
CA GLU A 63 5.18 -15.44 -25.55
C GLU A 63 4.73 -13.98 -25.50
N LEU A 64 3.87 -13.57 -26.44
CA LEU A 64 3.30 -12.22 -26.45
C LEU A 64 2.47 -11.96 -25.20
N LYS A 65 1.60 -12.90 -24.79
CA LYS A 65 0.80 -12.81 -23.57
C LYS A 65 1.69 -12.64 -22.33
N ARG A 66 2.78 -13.42 -22.21
CA ARG A 66 3.76 -13.29 -21.10
C ARG A 66 4.49 -11.94 -21.12
N SER A 67 4.91 -11.48 -22.29
CA SER A 67 5.59 -10.19 -22.45
C SER A 67 4.66 -9.03 -22.05
N LEU A 68 3.41 -9.03 -22.52
CA LEU A 68 2.41 -8.04 -22.14
C LEU A 68 2.10 -8.08 -20.63
N SER A 69 1.99 -9.28 -20.05
CA SER A 69 1.80 -9.46 -18.61
C SER A 69 2.94 -8.83 -17.82
N LYS A 70 4.20 -9.10 -18.17
CA LYS A 70 5.38 -8.52 -17.51
C LYS A 70 5.38 -7.00 -17.61
N LYS A 71 5.10 -6.44 -18.79
CA LYS A 71 5.01 -4.99 -19.00
C LYS A 71 3.90 -4.35 -18.15
N ARG A 72 2.73 -4.99 -18.05
CA ARG A 72 1.62 -4.51 -17.21
C ARG A 72 1.97 -4.55 -15.73
N GLN A 73 2.56 -5.65 -15.26
CA GLN A 73 3.04 -5.78 -13.88
C GLN A 73 4.07 -4.70 -13.54
N ALA A 74 5.08 -4.48 -14.37
CA ALA A 74 6.08 -3.44 -14.17
C ALA A 74 5.46 -2.03 -14.12
N THR A 75 4.52 -1.75 -15.03
CA THR A 75 3.80 -0.47 -15.07
C THR A 75 2.97 -0.25 -13.80
N ALA A 76 2.19 -1.26 -13.38
CA ALA A 76 1.36 -1.18 -12.19
C ALA A 76 2.21 -0.99 -10.93
N LYS A 77 3.28 -1.79 -10.79
CA LYS A 77 4.26 -1.65 -9.69
C LYS A 77 4.79 -0.22 -9.62
N ASN A 78 5.34 0.30 -10.73
CA ASN A 78 5.94 1.64 -10.76
C ASN A 78 4.93 2.75 -10.42
N ARG A 79 3.68 2.63 -10.88
CA ARG A 79 2.62 3.61 -10.57
C ARG A 79 2.24 3.61 -9.10
N ILE A 80 2.03 2.42 -8.52
CA ILE A 80 1.63 2.27 -7.12
C ILE A 80 2.78 2.68 -6.19
N SER A 81 4.02 2.25 -6.48
CA SER A 81 5.19 2.65 -5.69
C SER A 81 5.36 4.17 -5.66
N ARG A 82 5.22 4.86 -6.81
CA ARG A 82 5.26 6.33 -6.87
C ARG A 82 4.15 6.98 -6.07
N ALA A 83 2.96 6.40 -6.09
CA ALA A 83 1.85 6.90 -5.29
C ALA A 83 2.14 6.76 -3.79
N TRP A 84 2.68 5.64 -3.34
CA TRP A 84 3.08 5.48 -1.94
C TRP A 84 4.17 6.47 -1.52
N THR A 85 5.16 6.73 -2.38
CA THR A 85 6.15 7.79 -2.15
C THR A 85 5.47 9.14 -1.97
N PHE A 86 4.57 9.49 -2.89
CA PHE A 86 3.83 10.74 -2.83
C PHE A 86 2.99 10.86 -1.55
N LEU A 87 2.22 9.82 -1.21
CA LEU A 87 1.36 9.81 -0.02
C LEU A 87 2.17 9.95 1.26
N ALA A 88 3.35 9.34 1.33
CA ALA A 88 4.22 9.48 2.47
C ALA A 88 4.90 10.84 2.57
N ASP A 89 5.33 11.41 1.44
CA ASP A 89 5.84 12.79 1.41
C ASP A 89 4.77 13.80 1.84
N ALA A 90 3.51 13.52 1.51
CA ALA A 90 2.34 14.27 1.95
C ALA A 90 1.89 13.96 3.39
N ARG A 91 2.61 13.09 4.13
CA ARG A 91 2.26 12.64 5.49
C ARG A 91 0.88 11.99 5.63
N LEU A 92 0.39 11.34 4.58
CA LEU A 92 -0.87 10.58 4.58
C LEU A 92 -0.65 9.09 4.87
N LEU A 93 0.61 8.65 4.90
CA LEU A 93 1.01 7.29 5.11
C LEU A 93 2.43 7.25 5.66
N THR A 94 2.70 6.34 6.59
CA THR A 94 4.06 6.07 7.07
C THR A 94 4.41 4.60 6.91
N ARG A 95 5.66 4.32 6.57
CA ARG A 95 6.17 2.96 6.46
C ARG A 95 6.69 2.53 7.82
N ILE A 96 6.20 1.40 8.33
CA ILE A 96 6.61 0.85 9.63
C ILE A 96 7.24 -0.55 9.53
N LYS A 97 7.14 -1.22 8.39
CA LYS A 97 7.84 -2.48 8.12
C LYS A 97 8.52 -2.40 6.76
N PRO A 98 9.83 -2.73 6.63
CA PRO A 98 10.49 -2.72 5.34
C PRO A 98 10.05 -3.95 4.53
N ALA A 99 10.09 -3.85 3.20
CA ALA A 99 9.95 -5.04 2.37
C ALA A 99 11.17 -5.96 2.58
N SER A 100 10.93 -7.27 2.62
CA SER A 100 11.99 -8.28 2.71
C SER A 100 11.73 -9.38 1.69
N LEU A 101 12.63 -10.37 1.59
CA LEU A 101 12.43 -11.47 0.65
C LEU A 101 11.21 -12.31 1.08
N GLY A 102 10.12 -12.20 0.31
CA GLY A 102 8.87 -12.91 0.58
C GLY A 102 7.80 -12.07 1.26
N ASP A 103 8.18 -10.95 1.90
CA ASP A 103 7.24 -10.06 2.58
C ASP A 103 7.16 -8.69 1.91
N ASN A 104 5.95 -8.16 1.82
CA ASN A 104 5.76 -6.78 1.41
C ASN A 104 6.14 -5.82 2.55
N ALA A 105 6.42 -4.57 2.17
CA ALA A 105 6.46 -3.48 3.14
C ALA A 105 5.09 -3.29 3.80
N GLY A 106 5.12 -2.89 5.07
CA GLY A 106 3.95 -2.57 5.87
C GLY A 106 3.84 -1.07 6.11
N TYR A 107 2.62 -0.55 5.96
CA TYR A 107 2.32 0.87 6.03
C TYR A 107 1.16 1.15 6.96
N VAL A 108 1.24 2.25 7.72
CA VAL A 108 0.12 2.79 8.50
C VAL A 108 -0.44 4.00 7.75
N LEU A 109 -1.77 4.05 7.60
CA LEU A 109 -2.48 5.19 7.03
C LEU A 109 -2.71 6.25 8.10
N LEU A 110 -2.34 7.49 7.78
CA LEU A 110 -2.44 8.64 8.67
C LEU A 110 -3.70 9.43 8.29
N LEU A 111 -4.86 8.93 8.74
CA LEU A 111 -6.18 9.45 8.39
C LEU A 111 -6.76 10.41 9.44
N GLY A 112 -6.23 10.37 10.66
CA GLY A 112 -6.67 11.18 11.79
C GLY A 112 -5.85 12.47 11.94
N ASP A 113 -6.01 13.10 13.10
CA ASP A 113 -5.11 14.17 13.55
C ASP A 113 -3.76 13.62 14.04
N ASP A 114 -2.84 14.51 14.42
CA ASP A 114 -1.48 14.13 14.82
C ASP A 114 -1.45 13.26 16.09
N GLU A 115 -2.39 13.44 17.02
CA GLU A 115 -2.49 12.65 18.26
C GLU A 115 -2.98 11.24 17.93
N GLU A 116 -4.11 11.13 17.24
CA GLU A 116 -4.69 9.86 16.80
C GLU A 116 -3.70 9.07 15.93
N ASN A 117 -3.01 9.75 15.00
CA ASN A 117 -2.04 9.10 14.14
C ASN A 117 -0.82 8.56 14.92
N THR A 118 -0.43 9.24 16.01
CA THR A 118 0.65 8.76 16.89
C THR A 118 0.21 7.49 17.60
N GLU A 119 -0.99 7.48 18.18
CA GLU A 119 -1.56 6.30 18.84
C GLU A 119 -1.66 5.09 17.90
N VAL A 120 -2.16 5.30 16.68
CA VAL A 120 -2.29 4.23 15.68
C VAL A 120 -0.93 3.66 15.28
N VAL A 121 0.09 4.52 15.15
CA VAL A 121 1.46 4.07 14.83
C VAL A 121 2.04 3.27 15.99
N ASP A 122 1.81 3.70 17.23
CA ASP A 122 2.34 3.03 18.41
C ASP A 122 1.63 1.69 18.68
N ASP A 123 0.30 1.60 18.49
CA ASP A 123 -0.45 0.32 18.48
C ASP A 123 0.16 -0.65 17.46
N ALA A 124 0.38 -0.16 16.23
CA ALA A 124 0.93 -0.97 15.16
C ALA A 124 2.35 -1.45 15.44
N LYS A 125 3.22 -0.60 15.98
CA LYS A 125 4.56 -1.02 16.39
C LYS A 125 4.52 -2.05 17.52
N SER A 126 3.69 -1.82 18.53
CA SER A 126 3.55 -2.72 19.68
C SER A 126 3.09 -4.11 19.25
N LEU A 127 2.01 -4.18 18.47
CA LEU A 127 1.46 -5.45 17.99
C LEU A 127 2.40 -6.20 17.03
N LEU A 128 3.22 -5.47 16.27
CA LEU A 128 4.18 -6.05 15.33
C LEU A 128 5.56 -6.31 15.95
N GLY A 129 5.78 -5.94 17.23
CA GLY A 129 7.07 -6.08 17.91
C GLY A 129 8.18 -5.25 17.27
N LEU A 130 7.87 -4.04 16.81
CA LEU A 130 8.82 -3.14 16.14
C LEU A 130 9.40 -2.12 17.13
N ASP A 131 10.72 -1.94 17.11
CA ASP A 131 11.40 -0.95 17.95
C ASP A 131 11.19 0.49 17.45
N ASP A 132 11.07 1.43 18.39
CA ASP A 132 10.88 2.86 18.11
C ASP A 132 12.04 3.52 17.34
N ASN A 133 13.22 2.90 17.37
CA ASN A 133 14.41 3.40 16.69
C ASN A 133 14.39 3.15 15.17
N ILE A 134 13.40 2.41 14.66
CA ILE A 134 13.36 2.09 13.23
C ILE A 134 12.65 3.19 12.44
N ILE A 135 13.40 4.24 12.12
CA ILE A 135 12.98 5.26 11.16
C ILE A 135 13.20 4.69 9.75
N PHE A 136 12.13 4.27 9.11
CA PHE A 136 12.21 3.74 7.75
C PHE A 136 12.32 4.87 6.72
N ASP A 137 13.49 4.99 6.10
CA ASP A 137 13.81 5.95 5.04
C ASP A 137 12.69 6.05 3.99
N ARG A 138 12.30 7.28 3.64
CA ARG A 138 11.32 7.62 2.60
C ARG A 138 11.77 7.21 1.18
N ARG A 139 12.95 6.61 0.99
CA ARG A 139 13.46 6.26 -0.34
C ARG A 139 13.24 4.81 -0.78
N GLN A 140 12.65 3.95 0.05
CA GLN A 140 12.58 2.51 -0.20
C GLN A 140 11.14 2.00 -0.41
N TYR A 141 10.41 2.60 -1.34
CA TYR A 141 9.13 2.07 -1.82
C TYR A 141 9.39 1.07 -2.96
N ALA A 142 9.73 -0.18 -2.63
CA ALA A 142 10.01 -1.24 -3.61
C ALA A 142 9.14 -2.48 -3.41
#